data_AF-A0A2M7FI90-F1
#
_entry.id   AF-A0A2M7FI90-F1
#
_cell.length_a   1.000
_cell.length_b   1.000
_cell.length_c   1.000
_cell.angle_alpha   90.00
_cell.angle_beta   90.00
_cell.angle_gamma   90.00
#
_symmetry.space_group_name_H-M   'P 1'
#
loop_
_entity.id
_entity.type
_entity.pdbx_description
1 polymer ?
#
loop_
_entity_poly.entity_id
_entity_poly.type
_entity_poly.pdbx_seq_one_letter_code
_entity_poly.pdbx_strand_id
1 'polypeptide(L)'
;RELESRMAVLLAHLLKWQYQPDRRGKSWQSTFKLQRKRVLRAITKTPSLKASLSDQDWLDDAWADAAVQAAKETGIEMDIFPESCPWNMDDVLKEGWLPG
;
A
#
# COMPACT_ATOMS: atom_id res chain seq x y z
N ARG A 1 0.61 -12.07 10.39
CA ARG A 1 0.49 -11.80 8.94
C ARG A 1 -0.83 -11.11 8.52
N GLU A 2 -1.64 -10.56 9.42
CA GLU A 2 -2.85 -9.79 9.04
C GLU A 2 -2.52 -8.33 8.66
N LEU A 3 -1.55 -7.70 9.33
CA LEU A 3 -1.11 -6.33 9.03
C LEU A 3 -0.43 -6.24 7.66
N GLU A 4 0.42 -7.21 7.37
CA GLU A 4 1.21 -7.33 6.13
C GLU A 4 0.29 -7.45 4.93
N SER A 5 -0.62 -8.43 4.95
CA SER A 5 -1.65 -8.58 3.91
C SER A 5 -2.48 -7.31 3.72
N ARG A 6 -2.85 -6.61 4.80
CA ARG A 6 -3.56 -5.32 4.69
C ARG A 6 -2.71 -4.22 4.08
N MET A 7 -1.42 -4.20 4.41
CA MET A 7 -0.47 -3.24 3.86
C MET A 7 -0.25 -3.51 2.37
N ALA A 8 -0.04 -4.76 1.98
CA ALA A 8 0.08 -5.17 0.59
C ALA A 8 -1.13 -4.72 -0.25
N VAL A 9 -2.35 -4.91 0.27
CA VAL A 9 -3.58 -4.42 -0.40
C VAL A 9 -3.59 -2.89 -0.54
N LEU A 10 -3.20 -2.15 0.51
CA LEU A 10 -3.11 -0.69 0.46
C LEU A 10 -2.08 -0.23 -0.58
N LEU A 11 -0.88 -0.83 -0.58
CA LEU A 11 0.20 -0.52 -1.51
C LEU A 11 -0.18 -0.86 -2.96
N ALA A 12 -0.80 -2.01 -3.21
CA ALA A 12 -1.29 -2.41 -4.54
C ALA A 12 -2.29 -1.37 -5.09
N HIS A 13 -3.17 -0.90 -4.22
CA HIS A 13 -4.14 0.13 -4.53
C HIS A 13 -3.51 1.49 -4.87
N LEU A 14 -2.42 1.85 -4.19
CA LEU A 14 -1.63 3.04 -4.49
C LEU A 14 -0.81 2.88 -5.77
N LEU A 15 -0.30 1.68 -6.08
CA LEU A 15 0.40 1.37 -7.34
C LEU A 15 -0.57 1.57 -8.50
N LYS A 16 -1.77 0.99 -8.40
CA LYS A 16 -2.84 1.22 -9.37
C LYS A 16 -3.13 2.71 -9.55
N TRP A 17 -3.15 3.49 -8.48
CA TRP A 17 -3.34 4.94 -8.58
C TRP A 17 -2.22 5.63 -9.35
N GLN A 18 -0.96 5.29 -9.07
CA GLN A 18 0.19 5.88 -9.76
C GLN A 18 0.19 5.55 -11.25
N TYR A 19 -0.05 4.28 -11.60
CA TYR A 19 0.12 3.78 -12.98
C TYR A 19 -1.16 3.75 -13.84
N GLN A 20 -2.35 3.96 -13.27
CA GLN A 20 -3.61 4.06 -14.02
C GLN A 20 -4.30 5.42 -13.80
N PRO A 21 -3.71 6.54 -14.26
CA PRO A 21 -4.27 7.88 -14.06
C PRO A 21 -5.70 8.04 -14.58
N ASP A 22 -6.02 7.40 -15.70
CA ASP A 22 -7.34 7.46 -16.33
C ASP A 22 -8.46 6.79 -15.51
N ARG A 23 -8.09 5.95 -14.53
CA ARG A 23 -9.03 5.24 -13.65
C ARG A 23 -9.15 5.88 -12.26
N ARG A 24 -8.46 7.01 -12.04
CA ARG A 24 -8.51 7.75 -10.78
C ARG A 24 -9.91 8.31 -10.57
N GLY A 25 -10.46 8.08 -9.37
CA GLY A 25 -11.79 8.57 -9.02
C GLY A 25 -12.07 8.59 -7.52
N LYS A 26 -13.18 9.23 -7.15
CA LYS A 26 -13.63 9.38 -5.75
C LYS A 26 -13.85 8.05 -5.03
N SER A 27 -14.20 7.00 -5.79
CA SER A 27 -14.36 5.64 -5.26
C SER A 27 -13.03 5.10 -4.72
N TRP A 28 -11.93 5.26 -5.47
CA TRP A 28 -10.60 4.79 -5.04
C TRP A 28 -10.08 5.57 -3.83
N GLN A 29 -10.26 6.89 -3.82
CA GLN A 29 -9.91 7.71 -2.66
C GLN A 29 -10.64 7.26 -1.39
N SER A 30 -11.91 6.89 -1.50
CA SER A 30 -12.69 6.34 -0.39
C SER A 30 -12.14 4.98 0.07
N THR A 31 -11.72 4.13 -0.86
CA THR A 31 -11.06 2.85 -0.54
C THR A 31 -9.74 3.06 0.20
N PHE A 32 -8.88 3.97 -0.26
CA PHE A 32 -7.61 4.26 0.42
C PHE A 32 -7.85 4.78 1.84
N LYS A 33 -8.80 5.71 2.00
CA LYS A 33 -9.17 6.24 3.32
C LYS A 33 -9.62 5.12 4.27
N LEU A 34 -10.42 4.19 3.78
CA LEU A 34 -10.87 3.04 4.57
C LEU A 34 -9.71 2.10 4.94
N GLN A 35 -8.84 1.76 4.00
CA GLN A 35 -7.70 0.87 4.25
C GLN A 35 -6.70 1.49 5.22
N ARG A 36 -6.33 2.77 5.04
CA ARG A 36 -5.50 3.53 6.00
C ARG A 36 -6.08 3.50 7.40
N LYS A 37 -7.37 3.80 7.54
CA LYS A 37 -8.05 3.75 8.84
C LYS A 37 -7.96 2.36 9.47
N ARG A 38 -8.08 1.28 8.68
CA ARG A 38 -7.97 -0.10 9.17
C ARG A 38 -6.55 -0.42 9.64
N VAL A 39 -5.53 -0.04 8.88
CA VAL A 39 -4.12 -0.22 9.24
C VAL A 39 -3.79 0.55 10.51
N LEU A 40 -4.12 1.84 10.56
CA LEU A 40 -3.94 2.69 11.75
C LEU A 40 -4.67 2.14 12.98
N ARG A 41 -5.90 1.64 12.81
CA ARG A 41 -6.65 1.01 13.90
C ARG A 41 -5.97 -0.27 14.40
N ALA A 42 -5.39 -1.08 13.53
CA ALA A 42 -4.65 -2.27 13.93
C ALA A 42 -3.41 -1.88 14.75
N ILE A 43 -2.65 -0.88 14.31
CA ILE A 43 -1.49 -0.35 15.03
C ILE A 43 -1.89 0.26 16.38
N THR A 44 -2.99 1.01 16.42
CA THR A 44 -3.49 1.62 17.66
C THR A 44 -3.88 0.57 18.69
N LYS A 45 -4.47 -0.55 18.25
CA LYS A 45 -4.83 -1.67 19.13
C LYS A 45 -3.60 -2.46 19.59
N THR A 46 -2.58 -2.55 18.76
CA THR A 46 -1.37 -3.32 19.03
C THR A 46 -0.14 -2.49 18.66
N PRO A 47 0.34 -1.60 19.55
CA PRO A 47 1.42 -0.66 19.25
C PRO A 47 2.74 -1.30 18.82
N SER A 48 3.02 -2.55 19.23
CA SER A 48 4.19 -3.30 18.79
C SER A 48 4.22 -3.54 17.28
N LEU A 49 3.06 -3.53 16.62
CA LEU A 49 2.96 -3.60 15.15
C LEU A 49 3.54 -2.37 14.45
N LYS A 50 3.72 -1.25 15.16
CA LYS A 50 4.37 -0.07 14.59
C LYS A 50 5.82 -0.36 14.21
N ALA A 51 6.50 -1.26 14.94
CA ALA A 51 7.88 -1.63 14.63
C ALA A 51 8.00 -2.28 13.24
N SER A 52 6.98 -3.03 12.80
CA SER A 52 6.95 -3.63 11.46
C SER A 52 6.95 -2.59 10.34
N LEU A 53 6.46 -1.37 10.57
CA LEU A 53 6.51 -0.29 9.58
C LEU A 53 7.91 0.27 9.36
N SER A 54 8.85 -0.07 10.23
CA SER A 54 10.27 0.32 10.15
C SER A 54 11.18 -0.87 9.86
N ASP A 55 10.61 -2.06 9.68
CA ASP A 55 11.31 -3.29 9.36
C ASP A 55 11.37 -3.43 7.83
N GLN A 56 12.58 -3.33 7.26
CA GLN A 56 12.76 -3.34 5.80
C GLN A 56 12.37 -4.67 5.17
N ASP A 57 12.70 -5.80 5.79
CA ASP A 57 12.36 -7.13 5.27
C ASP A 57 10.83 -7.30 5.20
N TRP A 58 10.15 -6.82 6.25
CA TRP A 58 8.68 -6.83 6.29
C TRP A 58 8.06 -5.95 5.21
N LEU A 59 8.66 -4.78 4.94
CA LEU A 59 8.20 -3.87 3.90
C LEU A 59 8.43 -4.43 2.50
N ASP A 60 9.55 -5.09 2.28
CA ASP A 60 9.89 -5.72 1.01
C ASP A 60 8.92 -6.88 0.71
N ASP A 61 8.61 -7.70 1.71
CA ASP A 61 7.58 -8.75 1.60
C ASP A 61 6.21 -8.15 1.25
N ALA A 62 5.78 -7.11 1.98
CA ALA A 62 4.50 -6.44 1.73
C ALA A 62 4.46 -5.75 0.36
N TRP A 63 5.60 -5.24 -0.12
CA TRP A 63 5.74 -4.61 -1.43
C TRP A 63 5.70 -5.62 -2.57
N ALA A 64 6.39 -6.75 -2.43
CA ALA A 64 6.38 -7.82 -3.42
C ALA A 64 4.95 -8.35 -3.63
N ASP A 65 4.22 -8.61 -2.54
CA ASP A 65 2.81 -9.00 -2.60
C ASP A 65 1.94 -7.92 -3.27
N ALA A 66 2.21 -6.65 -2.96
CA ALA A 66 1.49 -5.52 -3.55
C ALA A 66 1.73 -5.40 -5.07
N ALA A 67 2.97 -5.57 -5.52
CA ALA A 67 3.36 -5.51 -6.92
C ALA A 67 2.72 -6.66 -7.72
N VAL A 68 2.72 -7.88 -7.18
CA VAL A 68 2.04 -9.04 -7.79
C VAL A 68 0.53 -8.77 -7.91
N GLN A 69 -0.10 -8.25 -6.86
CA GLN A 69 -1.53 -7.93 -6.90
C GLN A 69 -1.83 -6.82 -7.91
N ALA A 70 -1.04 -5.75 -7.92
CA ALA A 70 -1.19 -4.65 -8.87
C ALA A 70 -1.02 -5.14 -10.31
N ALA A 71 0.01 -5.93 -10.62
CA ALA A 71 0.24 -6.52 -11.94
C ALA A 71 -0.98 -7.32 -12.40
N LYS A 72 -1.46 -8.23 -11.54
CA LYS A 72 -2.60 -9.09 -11.84
C LYS A 72 -3.88 -8.31 -12.12
N GLU A 73 -4.14 -7.24 -11.37
CA GLU A 73 -5.38 -6.45 -11.51
C GLU A 73 -5.32 -5.41 -12.65
N THR A 74 -4.13 -4.93 -12.98
CA THR A 74 -3.95 -3.86 -13.99
C THR A 74 -3.56 -4.39 -15.36
N GLY A 75 -2.96 -5.59 -15.43
CA GLY A 75 -2.30 -6.11 -16.61
C GLY A 75 -0.94 -5.46 -16.90
N ILE A 76 -0.41 -4.63 -16.00
CA ILE A 76 0.92 -4.03 -16.11
C ILE A 76 1.96 -5.09 -15.73
N GLU A 77 3.05 -5.15 -16.49
CA GLU A 77 4.15 -6.07 -16.23
C GLU A 77 4.87 -5.70 -14.92
N MET A 78 5.32 -6.72 -14.17
CA MET A 78 5.91 -6.50 -12.84
C MET A 78 7.23 -5.72 -12.89
N ASP A 79 7.97 -5.81 -14.00
CA ASP A 79 9.24 -5.11 -14.24
C ASP A 79 9.08 -3.58 -14.40
N ILE A 80 7.86 -3.11 -14.67
CA ILE A 80 7.52 -1.68 -14.66
C ILE A 80 7.47 -1.14 -13.22
N PHE A 81 7.19 -2.00 -12.24
CA PHE A 81 7.18 -1.59 -10.84
C PHE A 81 8.60 -1.57 -10.27
N PRO A 82 8.93 -0.59 -9.39
CA PRO A 82 10.19 -0.60 -8.67
C PRO A 82 10.40 -1.89 -7.87
N GLU A 83 11.64 -2.39 -7.82
CA GLU A 83 12.00 -3.60 -7.05
C GLU A 83 11.73 -3.43 -5.54
N SER A 84 11.88 -2.21 -5.02
CA SER A 84 11.58 -1.86 -3.62
C SER A 84 10.60 -0.69 -3.54
N CYS A 85 9.83 -0.63 -2.45
CA CYS A 85 8.86 0.43 -2.22
C CYS A 85 9.55 1.82 -2.19
N PRO A 86 9.22 2.75 -3.11
CA PRO A 86 9.81 4.08 -3.12
C PRO A 86 9.12 5.03 -2.12
N TRP A 87 8.08 4.57 -1.42
CA TRP A 87 7.26 5.43 -0.56
C TRP A 87 7.60 5.21 0.91
N ASN A 88 7.65 6.32 1.65
CA ASN A 88 7.74 6.26 3.11
C ASN A 88 6.40 5.79 3.70
N MET A 89 6.44 4.81 4.61
CA MET A 89 5.24 4.29 5.27
C MET A 89 4.47 5.34 6.08
N ASP A 90 5.16 6.30 6.68
CA ASP A 90 4.50 7.40 7.40
C ASP A 90 3.66 8.26 6.46
N ASP A 91 4.15 8.50 5.23
CA ASP A 91 3.39 9.21 4.20
C ASP A 91 2.25 8.35 3.64
N VAL A 92 2.51 7.06 3.37
CA VAL A 92 1.51 6.09 2.91
C VAL A 92 0.32 6.02 3.86
N LEU A 93 0.54 6.15 5.17
CA LEU A 93 -0.51 6.11 6.19
C LEU A 93 -1.17 7.46 6.45
N LYS A 94 -0.61 8.57 5.97
CA LYS A 94 -1.16 9.91 6.13
C LYS A 94 -2.49 10.06 5.39
N GLU A 95 -3.46 10.71 6.04
CA GLU A 95 -4.74 10.99 5.39
C GLU A 95 -4.52 11.91 4.18
N GLY A 96 -5.16 11.58 3.05
CA GLY A 96 -5.10 12.39 1.83
C GLY A 96 -3.82 12.27 1.01
N TRP A 97 -2.75 11.65 1.50
CA TRP A 97 -1.53 11.43 0.71
C TRP A 97 -1.82 10.47 -0.46
N LEU A 98 -1.25 10.71 -1.62
CA LEU A 98 -1.38 9.85 -2.81
C LEU A 98 -0.06 9.94 -3.59
N PRO A 99 0.44 8.85 -4.19
CA PRO A 99 1.60 8.90 -5.05
C PRO A 99 1.25 9.55 -6.40
N GLY A 100 2.13 10.40 -6.91
CA GLY A 100 1.95 11.09 -8.20
C GLY A 100 1.95 12.59 -8.09
#